data_AF-A0A2W4NSE6-F1
#
_entry.id   AF-A0A2W4NSE6-F1
#
_cell.length_a   1.000
_cell.length_b   1.000
_cell.length_c   1.000
_cell.angle_alpha   90.00
_cell.angle_beta   90.00
_cell.angle_gamma   90.00
#
_symmetry.space_group_name_H-M   'P 1'
#
loop_
_entity.id
_entity.type
_entity.pdbx_description
1 polymer ?
#
loop_
_entity_poly.entity_id
_entity_poly.type
_entity_poly.pdbx_seq_one_letter_code
_entity_poly.pdbx_strand_id
1 'polypeptide(L)'
;MARNKISKKELREMVTGSMREALEGLQLPKASRKIRKLLDRSAKKIAAEYSDLLKAERKKEKKEKKKSADLTYVEDVLIGKKKARKQAPALLAEEAHSETVGISDR
;
A
#
# COMPACT_ATOMS: atom_id res chain seq x y z
N MET A 1 -2.82 5.09 12.23
CA MET A 1 -1.34 5.06 12.30
C MET A 1 -0.78 6.14 11.39
N ALA A 2 0.02 7.05 11.94
CA ALA A 2 0.55 8.21 11.22
C ALA A 2 1.36 7.75 10.00
N ARG A 3 0.95 8.17 8.79
CA ARG A 3 1.75 8.02 7.58
C ARG A 3 2.87 9.04 7.66
N ASN A 4 3.93 8.73 8.40
CA ASN A 4 5.14 9.54 8.43
C ASN A 4 5.78 9.48 7.04
N LYS A 5 5.37 10.42 6.17
CA LYS A 5 6.02 10.67 4.90
C LYS A 5 7.36 11.32 5.22
N ILE A 6 8.34 10.50 5.56
CA ILE A 6 9.70 10.99 5.78
C ILE A 6 10.18 11.60 4.46
N SER A 7 10.47 12.89 4.50
CA SER A 7 10.96 13.66 3.37
C SER A 7 12.45 13.39 3.14
N LYS A 8 12.94 13.66 1.92
CA LYS A 8 14.37 13.52 1.60
C LYS A 8 15.26 14.44 2.46
N LYS A 9 14.71 15.59 2.91
CA LYS A 9 15.39 16.52 3.80
C LYS A 9 15.53 15.91 5.20
N GLU A 10 14.46 15.35 5.75
CA GLU A 10 14.49 14.68 7.06
C GLU A 10 15.44 13.49 7.06
N LEU A 11 15.42 12.65 6.01
CA LEU A 11 16.39 11.56 5.85
C LEU A 11 17.84 12.08 5.85
N ARG A 12 18.09 13.19 5.14
CA ARG A 12 19.43 13.79 5.10
C ARG A 12 19.86 14.32 6.46
N GLU A 13 18.98 15.05 7.16
CA GLU A 13 19.28 15.61 8.48
C GLU A 13 19.52 14.50 9.51
N MET A 14 18.70 13.45 9.50
CA MET A 14 18.84 12.30 10.39
C MET A 14 20.16 11.55 10.16
N VAL A 15 20.50 11.25 8.90
CA VAL A 15 21.77 10.59 8.56
C VAL A 15 22.97 11.47 8.92
N THR A 16 22.89 12.77 8.63
CA THR A 16 24.00 13.70 8.95
C THR A 16 24.18 13.84 10.47
N GLY A 17 23.09 13.93 11.23
CA GLY A 17 23.10 14.01 12.69
C GLY A 17 23.74 12.77 13.31
N SER A 18 23.27 11.58 12.92
CA SER A 18 23.80 10.31 13.41
C SER A 18 25.29 10.13 13.09
N MET A 19 25.73 10.51 11.88
CA MET A 19 27.15 10.46 11.51
C MET A 19 28.02 11.43 12.31
N ARG A 20 27.50 12.61 12.65
CA ARG A 20 28.24 13.60 13.47
C ARG A 20 28.33 13.15 14.92
N GLU A 21 27.23 12.64 15.47
CA GLU A 21 27.19 12.08 16.82
C GLU A 21 28.17 10.91 16.97
N ALA A 22 28.20 10.00 16.00
CA ALA A 22 29.17 8.90 15.97
C ALA A 22 30.63 9.39 15.94
N LEU A 23 30.92 10.50 15.26
CA LEU A 23 32.25 11.10 15.20
C LEU A 23 32.62 11.90 16.45
N GLU A 24 31.64 12.52 17.11
CA GLU A 24 31.84 13.22 18.39
C GLU A 24 32.06 12.23 19.54
N GLY A 25 31.48 11.04 19.46
CA GLY A 25 31.73 9.94 20.41
C GLY A 25 33.12 9.30 20.26
N LEU A 26 33.77 9.45 19.11
CA LEU A 26 35.18 9.10 18.96
C LEU A 26 36.03 10.23 19.59
N GLN A 27 37.03 9.88 20.42
CA GLN A 27 38.00 10.83 21.01
C GLN A 27 38.98 11.39 19.96
N LEU A 28 38.44 11.86 18.84
CA LEU A 28 39.18 12.47 17.74
C LEU A 28 39.19 14.00 17.89
N PRO A 29 40.21 14.68 17.37
CA PRO A 29 40.21 16.13 17.27
C PRO A 29 39.00 16.62 16.44
N LYS A 30 38.50 17.83 16.77
CA LYS A 30 37.31 18.41 16.13
C LYS A 30 37.38 18.28 14.61
N ALA A 31 36.34 17.70 14.02
CA ALA A 31 36.28 17.46 12.59
C ALA A 31 36.49 18.75 11.78
N SER A 32 37.49 18.72 10.90
CA SER A 32 37.83 19.84 10.02
C SER A 32 36.71 20.15 9.02
N ARG A 33 36.73 21.36 8.45
CA ARG A 33 35.72 21.79 7.45
C ARG A 33 35.66 20.87 6.23
N LYS A 34 36.78 20.25 5.83
CA LYS A 34 36.85 19.28 4.73
C LYS A 34 36.09 17.99 5.08
N ILE A 35 36.28 17.47 6.29
CA ILE A 35 35.58 16.26 6.79
C ILE A 35 34.08 16.52 6.87
N ARG A 36 33.65 17.66 7.42
CA ARG A 36 32.22 18.02 7.48
C ARG A 36 31.58 18.07 6.09
N LYS A 37 32.26 18.69 5.11
CA LYS A 37 31.77 18.73 3.71
C LYS A 37 31.68 17.34 3.09
N LEU A 38 32.60 16.43 3.42
CA LEU A 38 32.57 15.05 2.95
C LEU A 38 31.35 14.31 3.50
N LEU A 39 31.10 14.44 4.81
CA LEU A 39 29.93 13.86 5.48
C LEU A 39 28.62 14.41 4.93
N ASP A 40 28.53 15.72 4.71
CA ASP A 40 27.31 16.33 4.16
C ASP A 40 27.02 15.83 2.73
N ARG A 41 28.07 15.50 1.96
CA ARG A 41 27.95 14.91 0.61
C ARG A 41 27.58 13.44 0.66
N SER A 42 28.19 12.65 1.54
CA SER A 42 27.85 11.23 1.70
C SER A 42 26.42 11.09 2.22
N ALA A 43 26.02 11.85 3.24
CA ALA A 43 24.67 11.85 3.76
C ALA A 43 23.63 12.22 2.69
N LYS A 44 23.95 13.17 1.79
CA LYS A 44 23.07 13.51 0.66
C LYS A 44 22.87 12.35 -0.32
N LYS A 45 23.93 11.57 -0.61
CA LYS A 45 23.85 10.39 -1.47
C LYS A 45 23.05 9.26 -0.81
N ILE A 46 23.37 8.93 0.44
CA ILE A 46 22.67 7.91 1.23
C ILE A 46 21.17 8.24 1.33
N ALA A 47 20.82 9.47 1.69
CA ALA A 47 19.42 9.89 1.76
C ALA A 47 18.70 9.82 0.40
N ALA A 48 19.40 10.04 -0.71
CA ALA A 48 18.82 9.90 -2.05
C ALA A 48 18.48 8.43 -2.34
N GLU A 49 19.45 7.53 -2.17
CA GLU A 49 19.28 6.09 -2.38
C GLU A 49 18.16 5.52 -1.49
N TYR A 50 18.17 5.87 -0.19
CA TYR A 50 17.11 5.47 0.73
C TYR A 50 15.73 5.98 0.31
N SER A 51 15.65 7.23 -0.17
CA SER A 51 14.38 7.78 -0.65
C SER A 51 13.84 7.03 -1.87
N ASP A 52 14.72 6.50 -2.72
CA ASP A 52 14.32 5.76 -3.91
C ASP A 52 13.93 4.31 -3.58
N LEU A 53 14.63 3.68 -2.64
CA LEU A 53 14.24 2.39 -2.07
C LEU A 53 12.85 2.45 -1.42
N LEU A 54 12.59 3.45 -0.57
CA LEU A 54 11.28 3.65 0.06
C LEU A 54 10.17 3.89 -0.97
N LYS A 55 10.44 4.61 -2.06
CA LYS A 55 9.47 4.75 -3.16
C LYS A 55 9.22 3.43 -3.87
N ALA A 56 10.25 2.63 -4.09
CA ALA A 56 10.13 1.33 -4.74
C ALA A 56 9.29 0.36 -3.89
N GLU A 57 9.53 0.29 -2.58
CA GLU A 57 8.73 -0.50 -1.64
C GLU A 57 7.26 -0.05 -1.62
N ARG A 58 7.01 1.27 -1.50
CA ARG A 58 5.64 1.81 -1.55
C ARG A 58 4.93 1.50 -2.87
N LYS A 59 5.66 1.43 -3.99
CA LYS A 59 5.09 1.00 -5.28
C LYS A 59 4.75 -0.48 -5.29
N LYS A 60 5.59 -1.34 -4.69
CA LYS A 60 5.32 -2.79 -4.54
C LYS A 60 4.09 -3.02 -3.68
N GLU A 61 4.01 -2.41 -2.50
CA GLU A 61 2.84 -2.50 -1.61
C GLU A 61 1.55 -2.06 -2.30
N LYS A 62 1.60 -0.97 -3.08
CA LYS A 62 0.43 -0.51 -3.84
C LYS A 62 0.02 -1.51 -4.92
N LYS A 63 0.97 -2.14 -5.60
CA LYS A 63 0.69 -3.18 -6.60
C LYS A 63 0.09 -4.42 -5.96
N GLU A 64 0.60 -4.84 -4.80
CA GLU A 64 0.07 -5.98 -4.04
C GLU A 64 -1.34 -5.71 -3.53
N LYS A 65 -1.60 -4.52 -2.95
CA LYS A 65 -2.94 -4.11 -2.52
C LYS A 65 -3.94 -4.04 -3.66
N LYS A 66 -3.50 -3.63 -4.86
CA LYS A 66 -4.34 -3.65 -6.06
C LYS A 66 -4.63 -5.08 -6.52
N LYS A 67 -3.61 -5.94 -6.60
CA LYS A 67 -3.78 -7.35 -6.96
C LYS A 67 -4.71 -8.09 -6.00
N SER A 68 -4.58 -7.85 -4.70
CA SER A 68 -5.49 -8.46 -3.71
C SER A 68 -6.91 -7.95 -3.88
N ALA A 69 -7.11 -6.64 -4.10
CA ALA A 69 -8.44 -6.07 -4.33
C ALA A 69 -9.07 -6.56 -5.64
N ASP A 70 -8.30 -6.72 -6.71
CA ASP A 70 -8.77 -7.27 -7.98
C ASP A 70 -9.18 -8.75 -7.84
N LEU A 71 -8.42 -9.54 -7.07
CA LEU A 71 -8.80 -10.93 -6.76
C LEU A 71 -10.10 -11.00 -5.97
N THR A 72 -10.28 -10.15 -4.95
CA THR A 72 -11.54 -10.08 -4.18
C THR A 72 -12.72 -9.68 -5.07
N TYR A 73 -12.55 -8.69 -5.96
CA TYR A 73 -13.61 -8.29 -6.89
C TYR A 73 -14.02 -9.42 -7.84
N VAL A 74 -13.06 -10.18 -8.39
CA VAL A 74 -13.35 -11.32 -9.25
C VAL A 74 -14.10 -12.42 -8.48
N GLU A 75 -13.68 -12.72 -7.25
CA GLU A 75 -14.39 -13.66 -6.37
C GLU A 75 -15.82 -13.22 -6.10
N ASP A 76 -16.04 -11.95 -5.76
CA ASP A 76 -17.37 -11.38 -5.49
C ASP A 76 -18.29 -11.43 -6.72
N VAL A 77 -17.77 -11.12 -7.91
CA VAL A 77 -18.54 -11.21 -9.16
C VAL A 77 -18.90 -12.66 -9.49
N LEU A 78 -17.99 -13.61 -9.28
CA LEU A 78 -18.24 -15.04 -9.52
C LEU A 78 -19.24 -15.61 -8.50
N ILE A 79 -19.14 -15.21 -7.23
CA ILE A 79 -20.10 -15.58 -6.18
C ILE A 79 -21.48 -14.97 -6.48
N GLY A 80 -21.54 -13.71 -6.88
CA GLY A 80 -22.76 -13.02 -7.29
C GLY A 80 -23.45 -13.74 -8.47
N LYS A 81 -22.70 -14.10 -9.52
CA LYS A 81 -23.23 -14.88 -10.65
C LYS A 81 -23.71 -16.27 -10.25
N LYS A 82 -23.02 -16.96 -9.34
CA LYS A 82 -23.47 -18.27 -8.81
C LYS A 82 -24.76 -18.15 -8.01
N LYS A 83 -24.91 -17.10 -7.19
CA LYS A 83 -26.15 -16.85 -6.43
C LYS A 83 -27.31 -16.48 -7.35
N ALA A 84 -27.11 -15.62 -8.33
CA ALA A 84 -28.11 -15.27 -9.33
C ALA A 84 -28.60 -16.50 -10.12
N ARG A 85 -27.68 -17.38 -10.55
CA ARG A 85 -28.02 -18.63 -11.26
C ARG A 85 -28.79 -19.63 -10.39
N LYS A 86 -28.58 -19.63 -9.06
CA LYS A 86 -29.35 -20.45 -8.12
C LYS A 86 -30.74 -19.90 -7.81
N GLN A 87 -30.93 -18.58 -7.90
CA GLN A 87 -32.23 -17.92 -7.63
C GLN A 87 -33.13 -17.82 -8.87
N ALA A 88 -32.56 -17.84 -10.08
CA ALA A 88 -33.32 -17.85 -11.33
C ALA A 88 -34.39 -18.98 -11.42
N PRO A 89 -34.12 -20.25 -11.04
CA PRO A 89 -35.16 -21.28 -11.06
C PRO A 89 -36.20 -21.15 -9.94
N ALA A 90 -35.89 -20.45 -8.83
CA ALA A 90 -36.83 -20.25 -7.74
C ALA A 90 -37.84 -19.12 -8.06
N LEU A 91 -37.40 -18.06 -8.73
CA LEU A 91 -38.28 -16.98 -9.18
C LEU A 91 -39.20 -17.43 -10.32
N LEU A 92 -38.73 -18.29 -11.23
CA LEU A 92 -39.56 -18.90 -12.27
C LEU A 92 -40.60 -19.90 -11.70
N ALA A 93 -40.32 -20.52 -10.55
CA ALA A 93 -41.28 -21.39 -9.86
C ALA A 93 -42.37 -20.59 -9.12
N GLU A 94 -42.04 -19.42 -8.55
CA GLU A 94 -43.04 -18.54 -7.92
C GLU A 94 -43.98 -17.89 -8.94
N GLU A 95 -43.49 -17.50 -10.12
CA GLU A 95 -44.36 -16.98 -11.20
C GLU A 95 -45.32 -18.07 -11.72
N ALA A 96 -44.86 -19.30 -11.89
CA ALA A 96 -45.70 -20.42 -12.35
C ALA A 96 -46.82 -20.82 -11.36
N HIS A 97 -46.60 -20.65 -10.05
CA HIS A 97 -47.63 -20.91 -9.04
C HIS A 97 -48.70 -19.81 -8.98
N SER A 98 -48.36 -18.57 -9.35
CA SER A 98 -49.30 -17.46 -9.38
C SER A 98 -50.32 -17.52 -10.53
N GLU A 99 -49.99 -18.17 -11.66
CA GLU A 99 -50.90 -18.33 -12.80
C GLU A 99 -51.92 -19.47 -12.60
N THR A 100 -51.63 -20.46 -11.74
CA THR A 100 -52.52 -21.63 -11.54
C THR A 100 -53.69 -21.39 -10.57
N VAL A 101 -53.72 -20.27 -9.85
CA VAL A 101 -54.79 -19.98 -8.85
C VAL A 101 -55.90 -19.09 -9.44
N GLY A 102 -55.77 -18.64 -10.69
CA GLY A 102 -56.74 -17.75 -11.34
C GLY A 102 -57.84 -18.41 -12.19
N ILE A 103 -57.90 -19.74 -12.28
CA ILE A 103 -58.88 -20.46 -13.11
C ILE A 103 -59.67 -21.45 -12.26
N SER A 104 -60.49 -20.93 -11.35
CA SER A 104 -61.53 -21.71 -10.66
C SER A 104 -62.57 -20.76 -10.06
N ASP A 105 -63.32 -20.06 -10.92
CA ASP A 105 -64.66 -19.53 -10.61
C ASP A 105 -65.31 -19.06 -11.91
N ARG A 106 -65.96 -20.00 -12.62
CA ARG A 106 -67.05 -19.74 -13.57
C ARG A 106 -67.99 -20.93 -13.60
#